data_AF-A0A966F716-F1
#
_entry.id   AF-A0A966F716-F1
#
_cell.length_a   1.000
_cell.length_b   1.000
_cell.length_c   1.000
_cell.angle_alpha   90.00
_cell.angle_beta   90.00
_cell.angle_gamma   90.00
#
_symmetry.space_group_name_H-M   'P 1'
#
loop_
_entity.id
_entity.type
_entity.pdbx_description
1 polymer ?
#
loop_
_entity_poly.entity_id
_entity_poly.type
_entity_poly.pdbx_seq_one_letter_code
_entity_poly.pdbx_strand_id
1 'polypeptide(L)'
;MPNLVERQRQALDGFAALSKLSTQNLDLANISSEILKAPHEPAQFPKGNMAIYSFWKNYTCLKVGIASPNNNARFVSHHYGLNRAPSNLAKSIDKDPTVVGLLAPPEDYSMWIRQNCSRINFWMPGSWGKSILSLFEAYLHVVWTPIYEGGAWKT
;
A
#
# COMPACT_ATOMS: atom_id res chain seq x y z
N MET A 1 10.02 10.56 14.93
CA MET A 1 9.06 9.67 14.22
C MET A 1 9.82 8.88 13.16
N PRO A 2 9.48 7.60 12.91
CA PRO A 2 10.15 6.80 11.88
C PRO A 2 9.92 7.41 10.48
N ASN A 3 10.98 7.53 9.69
CA ASN A 3 10.86 7.89 8.28
C ASN A 3 10.39 6.69 7.43
N LEU A 4 10.11 6.89 6.14
CA LEU A 4 9.62 5.82 5.26
C LEU A 4 10.61 4.64 5.10
N VAL A 5 11.92 4.90 5.19
CA VAL A 5 12.96 3.85 5.12
C VAL A 5 12.83 2.93 6.33
N GLU A 6 12.66 3.50 7.52
CA GLU A 6 12.47 2.71 8.74
C GLU A 6 11.16 1.92 8.72
N ARG A 7 10.08 2.49 8.15
CA ARG A 7 8.81 1.77 7.95
C ARG A 7 8.96 0.61 6.98
N GLN A 8 9.65 0.81 5.86
CA GLN A 8 9.95 -0.24 4.88
C GLN A 8 10.77 -1.37 5.52
N ARG A 9 11.81 -1.02 6.29
CA ARG A 9 12.63 -2.00 7.01
C ARG A 9 11.82 -2.78 8.04
N GLN A 10 11.01 -2.09 8.85
CA GLN A 10 10.09 -2.73 9.82
C GLN A 10 9.13 -3.72 9.13
N ALA A 11 8.64 -3.37 7.93
CA ALA A 11 7.77 -4.26 7.16
C ALA A 11 8.49 -5.54 6.75
N LEU A 12 9.69 -5.43 6.18
CA LEU A 12 10.47 -6.59 5.74
C LEU A 12 10.93 -7.45 6.92
N ASP A 13 11.48 -6.84 7.97
CA ASP A 13 11.99 -7.56 9.15
C ASP A 13 10.87 -8.32 9.88
N GLY A 14 9.71 -7.68 10.07
CA GLY A 14 8.60 -8.34 10.74
C GLY A 14 7.92 -9.40 9.87
N PHE A 15 7.82 -9.18 8.56
CA PHE A 15 7.33 -10.24 7.66
C PHE A 15 8.30 -11.42 7.61
N ALA A 16 9.61 -11.18 7.67
CA ALA A 16 10.62 -12.23 7.80
C ALA A 16 10.50 -13.02 9.10
N ALA A 17 10.09 -12.37 10.20
CA ALA A 17 9.79 -13.06 11.45
C ALA A 17 8.51 -13.92 11.32
N LEU A 18 7.46 -13.40 10.68
CA LEU A 18 6.21 -14.12 10.46
C LEU A 18 6.37 -15.32 9.52
N SER A 19 7.20 -15.21 8.47
CA SER A 19 7.40 -16.31 7.52
C SER A 19 8.03 -17.53 8.18
N LYS A 20 8.87 -17.34 9.21
CA LYS A 20 9.45 -18.43 10.03
C LYS A 20 8.41 -19.20 10.84
N LEU A 21 7.23 -18.62 11.07
CA LEU A 21 6.10 -19.29 11.73
C LEU A 21 5.22 -20.06 10.73
N SER A 22 5.44 -19.86 9.43
CA SER A 22 4.72 -20.57 8.39
C SER A 22 5.42 -21.87 8.02
N THR A 23 4.67 -22.86 7.55
CA THR A 23 5.23 -24.09 6.96
C THR A 23 5.78 -23.89 5.54
N GLN A 24 5.64 -22.68 4.99
CA GLN A 24 6.08 -22.34 3.63
C GLN A 24 7.55 -21.91 3.65
N ASN A 25 8.36 -22.51 2.79
CA ASN A 25 9.74 -22.10 2.60
C ASN A 25 9.79 -20.92 1.62
N LEU A 26 9.67 -19.70 2.15
CA LEU A 26 9.71 -18.47 1.36
C LEU A 26 11.14 -17.94 1.31
N ASP A 27 11.72 -17.89 0.12
CA ASP A 27 12.98 -17.19 -0.11
C ASP A 27 12.74 -15.67 -0.19
N LEU A 28 12.89 -15.01 0.96
CA LEU A 28 12.64 -13.59 1.13
C LEU A 28 13.53 -12.69 0.27
N ALA A 29 14.64 -13.20 -0.28
CA ALA A 29 15.45 -12.46 -1.25
C ALA A 29 14.67 -12.14 -2.54
N ASN A 30 13.57 -12.86 -2.81
CA ASN A 30 12.67 -12.58 -3.94
C ASN A 30 11.66 -11.46 -3.66
N ILE A 31 11.65 -10.87 -2.46
CA ILE A 31 10.88 -9.66 -2.19
C ILE A 31 11.71 -8.45 -2.57
N SER A 32 11.25 -7.71 -3.58
CA SER A 32 11.78 -6.39 -3.86
C SER A 32 10.93 -5.32 -3.20
N SER A 33 11.51 -4.17 -2.93
CA SER A 33 10.81 -3.05 -2.33
C SER A 33 11.27 -1.71 -2.88
N GLU A 34 10.39 -0.72 -2.85
CA GLU A 34 10.65 0.61 -3.38
C GLU A 34 9.94 1.67 -2.53
N ILE A 35 10.57 2.82 -2.36
CA ILE A 35 9.95 4.03 -1.82
C ILE A 35 9.83 5.05 -2.93
N LEU A 36 8.60 5.47 -3.23
CA LEU A 36 8.34 6.60 -4.12
C LEU A 36 8.00 7.82 -3.26
N LYS A 37 8.85 8.83 -3.25
CA LYS A 37 8.56 10.11 -2.57
C LYS A 37 7.57 10.93 -3.39
N ALA A 38 6.80 11.80 -2.73
CA ALA A 38 6.09 12.87 -3.42
C ALA A 38 7.11 13.86 -4.07
N PRO A 39 6.92 14.29 -5.33
CA PRO A 39 5.93 13.81 -6.27
C PRO A 39 6.28 12.42 -6.86
N HIS A 40 5.29 11.56 -7.12
CA HIS A 40 5.54 10.21 -7.68
C HIS A 40 4.73 9.85 -8.94
N GLU A 41 5.28 8.90 -9.70
CA GLU A 41 4.62 8.18 -10.79
C GLU A 41 4.86 6.67 -10.62
N PRO A 42 3.83 5.85 -10.34
CA PRO A 42 4.05 4.43 -10.11
C PRO A 42 4.23 3.67 -11.43
N ALA A 43 5.36 2.97 -11.57
CA ALA A 43 5.58 2.02 -12.66
C ALA A 43 4.81 0.71 -12.42
N GLN A 44 4.70 -0.12 -13.46
CA GLN A 44 4.18 -1.48 -13.32
C GLN A 44 5.16 -2.34 -12.52
N PHE A 45 4.65 -3.26 -11.71
CA PHE A 45 5.50 -4.29 -11.11
C PHE A 45 5.77 -5.43 -12.12
N PRO A 46 6.87 -6.19 -11.96
CA PRO A 46 7.25 -7.22 -12.93
C PRO A 46 6.15 -8.26 -13.18
N LYS A 47 6.01 -8.71 -14.44
CA LYS A 47 5.04 -9.75 -14.81
C LYS A 47 5.28 -11.03 -14.02
N GLY A 48 4.20 -11.64 -13.54
CA GLY A 48 4.26 -12.86 -12.72
C GLY A 48 4.45 -12.60 -11.23
N ASN A 49 4.74 -11.37 -10.81
CA ASN A 49 4.75 -10.99 -9.41
C ASN A 49 3.37 -10.58 -8.92
N MET A 50 3.17 -10.60 -7.61
CA MET A 50 2.09 -9.90 -6.92
C MET A 50 2.69 -8.77 -6.09
N ALA A 51 1.88 -7.77 -5.75
CA ALA A 51 2.39 -6.57 -5.10
C ALA A 51 1.55 -6.12 -3.92
N ILE A 52 2.22 -5.48 -2.97
CA ILE A 52 1.63 -4.69 -1.90
C ILE A 52 2.07 -3.26 -2.12
N TYR A 53 1.17 -2.33 -1.87
CA TYR A 53 1.47 -0.91 -1.92
C TYR A 53 0.79 -0.19 -0.77
N SER A 54 1.38 0.93 -0.39
CA SER A 54 0.85 1.78 0.66
C SER A 54 0.99 3.25 0.27
N PHE A 55 0.11 4.09 0.78
CA PHE A 55 0.15 5.54 0.59
C PHE A 55 0.39 6.24 1.92
N TRP A 56 1.27 7.23 1.92
CA TRP A 56 1.73 7.92 3.12
C TRP A 56 1.66 9.43 2.96
N LYS A 57 1.26 10.14 4.02
CA LYS A 57 1.37 11.60 4.11
C LYS A 57 1.88 11.96 5.49
N ASN A 58 2.92 12.81 5.57
CA ASN A 58 3.51 13.25 6.84
C ASN A 58 3.80 12.10 7.83
N TYR A 59 4.34 10.98 7.33
CA TYR A 59 4.63 9.75 8.10
C TYR A 59 3.42 8.95 8.60
N THR A 60 2.21 9.36 8.23
CA THR A 60 0.96 8.64 8.50
C THR A 60 0.61 7.74 7.33
N CYS A 61 0.36 6.46 7.60
CA CYS A 61 -0.14 5.53 6.59
C CYS A 61 -1.62 5.81 6.33
N LEU A 62 -1.96 6.14 5.09
CA LEU A 62 -3.33 6.43 4.68
C LEU A 62 -4.05 5.15 4.27
N LYS A 63 -3.38 4.31 3.48
CA LYS A 63 -3.99 3.14 2.84
C LYS A 63 -2.96 2.07 2.55
N VAL A 64 -3.35 0.80 2.64
CA VAL A 64 -2.54 -0.35 2.20
C VAL A 64 -3.41 -1.18 1.25
N GLY A 65 -2.83 -1.72 0.19
CA GLY A 65 -3.58 -2.56 -0.73
C GLY A 65 -2.71 -3.56 -1.45
N ILE A 66 -3.37 -4.56 -2.02
CA ILE A 66 -2.74 -5.64 -2.76
C ILE A 66 -3.16 -5.70 -4.22
N ALA A 67 -2.24 -6.13 -5.07
CA ALA A 67 -2.44 -6.39 -6.49
C ALA A 67 -2.02 -7.82 -6.82
N SER A 68 -2.90 -8.56 -7.48
CA SER A 68 -2.59 -9.90 -8.00
C SER A 68 -1.71 -9.80 -9.26
N PRO A 69 -1.08 -10.90 -9.70
CA PRO A 69 -0.23 -10.88 -10.90
C PRO A 69 -0.91 -10.43 -12.18
N ASN A 70 -2.23 -10.55 -12.23
CA ASN A 70 -3.05 -10.19 -13.38
C ASN A 70 -3.70 -8.80 -13.24
N ASN A 71 -3.39 -8.04 -12.18
CA ASN A 71 -4.08 -6.78 -11.88
C ASN A 71 -3.12 -5.64 -11.55
N ASN A 72 -2.33 -5.23 -12.54
CA ASN A 72 -1.46 -4.05 -12.43
C ASN A 72 -2.25 -2.76 -12.18
N ALA A 73 -3.48 -2.64 -12.67
CA ALA A 73 -4.29 -1.44 -12.56
C ALA A 73 -4.57 -1.02 -11.10
N ARG A 74 -4.73 -1.99 -10.18
CA ARG A 74 -4.79 -1.73 -8.73
C ARG A 74 -3.56 -1.01 -8.20
N PHE A 75 -2.38 -1.37 -8.70
CA PHE A 75 -1.11 -0.80 -8.27
C PHE A 75 -0.82 0.58 -8.90
N VAL A 76 -1.13 0.76 -10.18
CA VAL A 76 -0.70 1.95 -10.94
C VAL A 76 -1.75 3.05 -11.08
N SER A 77 -3.05 2.73 -11.18
CA SER A 77 -4.04 3.72 -11.63
C SER A 77 -5.32 3.80 -10.79
N HIS A 78 -5.73 2.74 -10.09
CA HIS A 78 -7.03 2.70 -9.42
C HIS A 78 -7.18 3.72 -8.28
N HIS A 79 -6.08 4.16 -7.67
CA HIS A 79 -6.09 5.06 -6.51
C HIS A 79 -6.25 6.54 -6.85
N TYR A 80 -6.09 6.90 -8.12
CA TYR A 80 -5.94 8.28 -8.57
C TYR A 80 -7.22 8.90 -9.15
N GLY A 81 -8.40 8.29 -8.94
CA GLY A 81 -9.65 8.89 -9.40
C GLY A 81 -10.90 8.25 -8.82
N LEU A 82 -11.96 9.04 -8.68
CA LEU A 82 -13.19 8.62 -7.99
C LEU A 82 -13.86 7.42 -8.64
N ASN A 83 -13.89 7.32 -9.97
CA ASN A 83 -14.66 6.27 -10.67
C ASN A 83 -13.82 5.03 -11.06
N ARG A 84 -12.71 4.77 -10.37
CA ARG A 84 -11.76 3.72 -10.77
C ARG A 84 -11.95 2.38 -10.04
N ALA A 85 -12.22 2.40 -8.74
CA ALA A 85 -12.47 1.19 -7.96
C ALA A 85 -13.33 1.48 -6.72
N PRO A 86 -14.00 0.48 -6.12
CA PRO A 86 -14.85 0.67 -4.94
C PRO A 86 -14.10 1.20 -3.71
N SER A 87 -12.91 0.65 -3.41
CA SER A 87 -12.08 1.04 -2.26
C SER A 87 -10.76 1.63 -2.76
N ASN A 88 -10.80 2.88 -3.19
CA ASN A 88 -9.63 3.58 -3.69
C ASN A 88 -9.33 4.84 -2.87
N LEU A 89 -8.09 5.32 -2.95
CA LEU A 89 -7.63 6.40 -2.09
C LEU A 89 -8.37 7.72 -2.39
N ALA A 90 -8.60 8.02 -3.67
CA ALA A 90 -9.38 9.19 -4.07
C ALA A 90 -10.76 9.24 -3.38
N LYS A 91 -11.53 8.15 -3.38
CA LYS A 91 -12.82 8.07 -2.67
C LYS A 91 -12.68 8.21 -1.17
N SER A 92 -11.62 7.68 -0.58
CA SER A 92 -11.36 7.83 0.86
C SER A 92 -11.11 9.29 1.23
N ILE A 93 -10.32 10.01 0.42
CA ILE A 93 -10.06 11.44 0.60
C ILE A 93 -11.32 12.27 0.34
N ASP A 94 -12.12 11.92 -0.67
CA ASP A 94 -13.40 12.58 -0.97
C ASP A 94 -14.35 12.53 0.23
N LYS A 95 -14.44 11.35 0.87
CA LYS A 95 -15.30 11.13 2.04
C LYS A 95 -14.82 11.85 3.29
N ASP A 96 -13.50 11.93 3.50
CA ASP A 96 -12.91 12.60 4.66
C ASP A 96 -11.58 13.28 4.30
N PRO A 97 -11.65 14.49 3.72
CA PRO A 97 -10.46 15.25 3.29
C PRO A 97 -9.68 15.81 4.49
N THR A 98 -10.32 15.93 5.65
CA THR A 98 -9.72 16.54 6.85
C THR A 98 -8.58 15.69 7.41
N VAL A 99 -8.66 14.37 7.28
CA VAL A 99 -7.61 13.41 7.64
C VAL A 99 -6.29 13.71 6.93
N VAL A 100 -6.35 14.20 5.70
CA VAL A 100 -5.15 14.59 4.94
C VAL A 100 -4.82 16.07 5.04
N GLY A 101 -5.52 16.82 5.90
CA GLY A 101 -5.31 18.24 6.16
C GLY A 101 -5.91 19.15 5.10
N LEU A 102 -6.93 18.69 4.38
CA LEU A 102 -7.66 19.50 3.41
C LEU A 102 -8.98 19.99 3.99
N LEU A 103 -9.32 21.25 3.71
CA LEU A 103 -10.60 21.85 4.10
C LEU A 103 -11.75 21.46 3.16
N ALA A 104 -11.43 21.07 1.93
CA ALA A 104 -12.37 20.61 0.93
C ALA A 104 -11.68 19.55 0.04
N PRO A 105 -12.44 18.68 -0.65
CA PRO A 105 -11.85 17.69 -1.54
C PRO A 105 -11.06 18.34 -2.70
N PRO A 106 -9.98 17.71 -3.19
CA PRO A 106 -9.22 18.22 -4.33
C PRO A 106 -10.04 18.29 -5.62
N GLU A 107 -9.80 19.31 -6.43
CA GLU A 107 -10.36 19.37 -7.80
C GLU A 107 -9.77 18.26 -8.69
N ASP A 108 -8.47 17.96 -8.54
CA ASP A 108 -7.78 16.86 -9.22
C ASP A 108 -7.13 15.91 -8.20
N TYR A 109 -7.81 14.80 -7.93
CA TYR A 109 -7.32 13.73 -7.07
C TYR A 109 -6.04 13.08 -7.56
N SER A 110 -5.88 12.90 -8.88
CA SER A 110 -4.71 12.25 -9.45
C SER A 110 -3.47 13.09 -9.18
N MET A 111 -3.55 14.36 -9.55
CA MET A 111 -2.46 15.32 -9.34
C MET A 111 -2.17 15.47 -7.84
N TRP A 112 -3.20 15.67 -7.03
CA TRP A 112 -3.03 15.89 -5.60
C TRP A 112 -2.36 14.70 -4.91
N ILE A 113 -2.82 13.46 -5.14
CA ILE A 113 -2.24 12.27 -4.53
C ILE A 113 -0.77 12.11 -4.95
N ARG A 114 -0.47 12.34 -6.23
CA ARG A 114 0.90 12.24 -6.75
C ARG A 114 1.83 13.26 -6.11
N GLN A 115 1.37 14.48 -5.90
CA GLN A 115 2.17 15.58 -5.35
C GLN A 115 2.31 15.55 -3.83
N ASN A 116 1.40 14.90 -3.12
CA ASN A 116 1.30 15.02 -1.66
C ASN A 116 1.46 13.70 -0.89
N CYS A 117 1.36 12.56 -1.57
CA CYS A 117 1.54 11.26 -0.95
C CYS A 117 2.85 10.62 -1.41
N SER A 118 3.51 9.90 -0.51
CA SER A 118 4.58 8.97 -0.86
C SER A 118 4.04 7.54 -0.86
N ARG A 119 4.81 6.59 -1.39
CA ARG A 119 4.48 5.17 -1.39
C ARG A 119 5.61 4.33 -0.83
N ILE A 120 5.23 3.22 -0.20
CA ILE A 120 6.11 2.06 -0.02
C ILE A 120 5.47 0.91 -0.79
N ASN A 121 6.22 0.36 -1.74
CA ASN A 121 5.80 -0.74 -2.59
C ASN A 121 6.64 -1.98 -2.27
N PHE A 122 6.02 -3.15 -2.36
CA PHE A 122 6.68 -4.46 -2.33
C PHE A 122 6.17 -5.30 -3.49
N TRP A 123 7.04 -6.09 -4.12
CA TRP A 123 6.61 -7.13 -5.04
C TRP A 123 7.37 -8.43 -4.81
N MET A 124 6.68 -9.53 -5.03
CA MET A 124 7.14 -10.88 -4.73
C MET A 124 6.54 -11.88 -5.74
N PRO A 125 7.09 -13.10 -5.89
CA PRO A 125 6.59 -14.06 -6.85
C PRO A 125 5.11 -14.37 -6.66
N GLY A 126 4.32 -14.34 -7.74
CA GLY A 126 2.90 -14.68 -7.69
C GLY A 126 2.65 -16.15 -7.30
N SER A 127 3.65 -17.02 -7.48
CA SER A 127 3.63 -18.43 -7.07
C SER A 127 3.52 -18.62 -5.55
N TRP A 128 3.88 -17.61 -4.74
CA TRP A 128 3.67 -17.67 -3.29
C TRP A 128 2.19 -17.60 -2.90
N GLY A 129 1.33 -17.17 -3.83
CA GLY A 129 -0.11 -17.26 -3.70
C GLY A 129 -0.75 -16.20 -2.80
N LYS A 130 -2.07 -16.11 -2.92
CA LYS A 130 -2.87 -15.07 -2.25
C LYS A 130 -2.77 -15.12 -0.73
N SER A 131 -2.65 -16.31 -0.13
CA SER A 131 -2.59 -16.43 1.34
C SER A 131 -1.37 -15.72 1.93
N ILE A 132 -0.21 -15.83 1.29
CA ILE A 132 1.02 -15.13 1.70
C ILE A 132 0.87 -13.62 1.49
N LEU A 133 0.31 -13.21 0.35
CA LEU A 133 0.03 -11.80 0.06
C LEU A 133 -0.91 -11.17 1.11
N SER A 134 -1.99 -11.86 1.46
CA SER A 134 -2.96 -11.41 2.47
C SER A 134 -2.39 -11.44 3.89
N LEU A 135 -1.52 -12.40 4.22
CA LEU A 135 -0.82 -12.40 5.50
C LEU A 135 0.05 -11.16 5.66
N PHE A 136 0.81 -10.80 4.61
CA PHE A 136 1.66 -9.62 4.65
C PHE A 136 0.80 -8.33 4.70
N GLU A 137 -0.28 -8.22 3.92
CA GLU A 137 -1.23 -7.10 4.02
C GLU A 137 -1.80 -6.95 5.45
N ALA A 138 -2.26 -8.05 6.06
CA ALA A 138 -2.82 -8.05 7.41
C ALA A 138 -1.77 -7.62 8.45
N TYR A 139 -0.53 -8.11 8.33
CA TYR A 139 0.57 -7.66 9.18
C TYR A 139 0.79 -6.15 9.06
N LEU A 140 0.81 -5.60 7.84
CA LEU A 140 0.98 -4.17 7.61
C LEU A 140 -0.19 -3.34 8.17
N HIS A 141 -1.42 -3.86 8.11
CA HIS A 141 -2.55 -3.21 8.76
C HIS A 141 -2.35 -3.06 10.27
N VAL A 142 -1.77 -4.08 10.92
CA VAL A 142 -1.47 -4.03 12.36
C VAL A 142 -0.35 -3.06 12.68
N VAL A 143 0.78 -3.10 11.94
CA VAL A 143 1.96 -2.29 12.30
C VAL A 143 1.92 -0.86 11.81
N TRP A 144 1.18 -0.58 10.74
CA TRP A 144 1.09 0.76 10.15
C TRP A 144 -0.24 1.47 10.40
N THR A 145 -1.26 0.75 10.88
CA THR A 145 -2.58 1.29 11.24
C THR A 145 -3.13 2.28 10.21
N PRO A 146 -3.29 1.86 8.93
CA PRO A 146 -3.71 2.76 7.86
C PRO A 146 -5.09 3.36 8.12
N ILE A 147 -5.21 4.69 7.99
CA ILE A 147 -6.43 5.42 8.39
C ILE A 147 -7.66 5.02 7.59
N TYR A 148 -7.50 4.74 6.29
CA TYR A 148 -8.60 4.44 5.39
C TYR A 148 -8.81 2.94 5.16
N GLU A 149 -8.26 2.08 6.02
CA GLU A 149 -8.60 0.65 6.03
C GLU A 149 -9.61 0.31 7.13
N GLY A 150 -10.33 -0.79 6.91
CA GLY A 150 -11.39 -1.23 7.81
C GLY A 150 -12.75 -0.71 7.37
N GLY A 151 -13.54 -1.59 6.77
CA GLY A 151 -14.99 -1.44 6.79
C GLY A 151 -15.46 -1.69 8.22
N ALA A 152 -15.87 -0.65 8.92
CA ALA A 152 -16.80 -0.69 10.06
C ALA A 152 -16.57 -1.72 11.18
N TRP A 153 -15.34 -1.89 11.67
CA TRP A 153 -15.12 -2.39 13.03
C TRP A 153 -14.51 -1.26 13.86
N LYS A 154 -15.37 -0.37 14.35
CA LYS A 154 -15.02 0.52 15.46
C LYS A 154 -14.97 -0.36 16.70
N THR A 155 -13.80 -0.49 17.30
CA THR A 155 -13.69 -0.92 18.70
C THR A 155 -13.87 0.30 19.59
#